data_AF-A0A529PLZ8-F1
#
_entry.id   AF-A0A529PLZ8-F1
#
_cell.length_a   1.000
_cell.length_b   1.000
_cell.length_c   1.000
_cell.angle_alpha   90.00
_cell.angle_beta   90.00
_cell.angle_gamma   90.00
#
_symmetry.space_group_name_H-M   'P 1'
#
loop_
_entity.id
_entity.type
_entity.pdbx_description
1 polymer ?
#
loop_
_entity_poly.entity_id
_entity_poly.type
_entity_poly.pdbx_seq_one_letter_code
_entity_poly.pdbx_strand_id
1 'polypeptide(L)'
;INRDPAVRGLLKVVFVPNYNVSLAEVLMPAADLSEQISTAGMEASGTGNMKFALNGALTIGTLDGANVEIKECVGDDNIFIFGLTTAEVADRRNNGYNPRAVIEASPELSQALAAISSGVFSPDDPQRYRALIDGLYNSDWFMVAADFDTYAATQRDVDTVWRNSPDWYARAIRNVARVGWFSSDRTIRQYAKEIWNVPV
;
A
#
# COMPACT_ATOMS: atom_id res chain seq x y z
N ILE A 1 21.45 -3.34 -0.01
CA ILE A 1 20.54 -4.04 0.93
C ILE A 1 20.94 -5.51 1.08
N ASN A 2 20.48 -6.45 0.24
CA ASN A 2 20.64 -7.90 0.52
C ASN A 2 22.07 -8.44 0.69
N ARG A 3 23.09 -7.73 0.17
CA ARG A 3 24.50 -8.10 0.29
C ARG A 3 25.23 -7.39 1.43
N ASP A 4 24.58 -6.43 2.08
CA ASP A 4 25.17 -5.66 3.17
C ASP A 4 25.20 -6.51 4.45
N PRO A 5 26.38 -6.79 5.02
CA PRO A 5 26.49 -7.54 6.27
C PRO A 5 25.77 -6.87 7.46
N ALA A 6 25.65 -5.55 7.47
CA ALA A 6 25.08 -4.80 8.58
C ALA A 6 23.56 -5.04 8.75
N VAL A 7 22.85 -5.36 7.67
CA VAL A 7 21.39 -5.63 7.69
C VAL A 7 21.04 -7.11 7.53
N ARG A 8 22.05 -8.00 7.65
CA ARG A 8 21.87 -9.43 7.45
C ARG A 8 20.91 -10.01 8.49
N GLY A 9 19.85 -10.64 8.02
CA GLY A 9 18.81 -11.22 8.87
C GLY A 9 17.78 -10.22 9.40
N LEU A 10 17.94 -8.93 9.07
CA LEU A 10 17.04 -7.86 9.49
C LEU A 10 16.19 -7.33 8.33
N LEU A 11 16.80 -7.10 7.16
CA LEU A 11 16.09 -6.56 5.99
C LEU A 11 16.50 -7.27 4.70
N LYS A 12 15.50 -7.64 3.90
CA LYS A 12 15.66 -8.13 2.53
C LYS A 12 14.63 -7.48 1.62
N VAL A 13 15.05 -7.20 0.39
CA VAL A 13 14.17 -6.74 -0.70
C VAL A 13 14.31 -7.71 -1.86
N VAL A 14 13.22 -8.34 -2.28
CA VAL A 14 13.21 -9.33 -3.36
C VAL A 14 12.18 -8.89 -4.40
N PHE A 15 12.63 -8.65 -5.62
CA PHE A 15 11.76 -8.43 -6.77
C PHE A 15 11.57 -9.76 -7.49
N VAL A 16 10.36 -10.33 -7.42
CA VAL A 16 10.03 -11.58 -8.11
C VAL A 16 9.74 -11.27 -9.59
N PRO A 17 10.55 -11.74 -10.55
CA PRO A 17 10.34 -11.43 -11.95
C PRO A 17 9.11 -12.15 -12.50
N ASN A 18 8.51 -11.58 -13.55
CA ASN A 18 7.41 -12.19 -14.30
C ASN A 18 6.19 -12.57 -13.44
N TYR A 19 5.79 -11.66 -12.53
CA TYR A 19 4.60 -11.84 -11.72
C TYR A 19 3.37 -12.21 -12.57
N ASN A 20 2.66 -13.26 -12.17
CA ASN A 20 1.49 -13.81 -12.84
C ASN A 20 0.59 -14.53 -11.83
N VAL A 21 -0.48 -15.17 -12.30
CA VAL A 21 -1.45 -15.87 -11.43
C VAL A 21 -0.79 -16.98 -10.60
N SER A 22 0.05 -17.83 -11.21
CA SER A 22 0.72 -18.92 -10.49
C SER A 22 1.66 -18.42 -9.39
N LEU A 23 2.33 -17.28 -9.60
CA LEU A 23 3.11 -16.65 -8.54
C LEU A 23 2.23 -16.03 -7.47
N ALA A 24 1.10 -15.42 -7.85
CA ALA A 24 0.14 -14.87 -6.90
C ALA A 24 -0.42 -15.95 -5.96
N GLU A 25 -0.71 -17.15 -6.47
CA GLU A 25 -1.16 -18.31 -5.68
C GLU A 25 -0.16 -18.74 -4.60
N VAL A 26 1.13 -18.45 -4.79
CA VAL A 26 2.18 -18.71 -3.79
C VAL A 26 2.38 -17.52 -2.86
N LEU A 27 2.40 -16.30 -3.40
CA LEU A 27 2.71 -15.09 -2.64
C LEU A 27 1.56 -14.66 -1.71
N MET A 28 0.31 -14.78 -2.15
CA MET A 28 -0.83 -14.29 -1.39
C MET A 28 -1.04 -15.02 -0.05
N PRO A 29 -0.98 -16.36 0.01
CA PRO A 29 -1.09 -17.08 1.28
C PRO A 29 0.12 -16.90 2.22
N ALA A 30 1.25 -16.42 1.70
CA ALA A 30 2.49 -16.24 2.44
C ALA A 30 2.68 -14.81 2.97
N ALA A 31 1.76 -13.89 2.68
CA ALA A 31 1.89 -12.50 3.08
C ALA A 31 1.36 -12.27 4.50
N ASP A 32 2.16 -11.59 5.31
CA ASP A 32 1.73 -11.07 6.62
C ASP A 32 1.03 -9.71 6.45
N LEU A 33 1.67 -8.80 5.72
CA LEU A 33 1.19 -7.44 5.47
C LEU A 33 0.95 -7.24 3.96
N SER A 34 -0.20 -6.65 3.63
CA SER A 34 -0.64 -6.37 2.26
C SER A 34 -0.61 -4.86 1.99
N GLU A 35 0.31 -4.44 1.12
CA GLU A 35 0.52 -3.05 0.71
C GLU A 35 -0.53 -2.63 -0.35
N GLN A 36 -1.45 -1.75 0.03
CA GLN A 36 -2.55 -1.24 -0.82
C GLN A 36 -2.52 0.29 -0.84
N ILE A 37 -1.43 0.82 -1.40
CA ILE A 37 -0.94 2.19 -1.17
C ILE A 37 -1.16 3.15 -2.35
N SER A 38 -2.21 2.95 -3.14
CA SER A 38 -2.55 3.86 -4.25
C SER A 38 -2.83 5.28 -3.73
N THR A 39 -2.52 6.30 -4.52
CA THR A 39 -2.97 7.66 -4.22
C THR A 39 -4.49 7.68 -4.14
N ALA A 40 -5.06 8.23 -3.06
CA ALA A 40 -6.51 8.23 -2.89
C ALA A 40 -7.26 8.87 -4.08
N GLY A 41 -8.32 8.19 -4.53
CA GLY A 41 -9.10 8.53 -5.71
C GLY A 41 -8.56 7.98 -7.04
N MET A 42 -7.57 7.09 -7.04
CA MET A 42 -6.99 6.51 -8.28
C MET A 42 -7.28 5.02 -8.46
N GLU A 43 -7.52 4.29 -7.38
CA GLU A 43 -7.92 2.88 -7.42
C GLU A 43 -9.45 2.79 -7.41
N ALA A 44 -10.03 2.27 -8.50
CA ALA A 44 -11.48 2.11 -8.57
C ALA A 44 -12.00 1.02 -7.60
N SER A 45 -11.20 -0.02 -7.34
CA SER A 45 -11.57 -1.11 -6.44
C SER A 45 -10.34 -1.88 -5.97
N GLY A 46 -9.67 -2.60 -6.87
CA GLY A 46 -8.60 -3.55 -6.52
C GLY A 46 -9.17 -4.89 -6.08
N THR A 47 -8.60 -6.00 -6.57
CA THR A 47 -8.97 -7.36 -6.14
C THR A 47 -7.83 -8.10 -5.45
N GLY A 48 -6.62 -7.54 -5.47
CA GLY A 48 -5.46 -8.07 -4.74
C GLY A 48 -5.68 -7.97 -3.23
N ASN A 49 -6.09 -6.79 -2.75
CA ASN A 49 -6.47 -6.54 -1.36
C ASN A 49 -7.47 -7.57 -0.81
N MET A 50 -8.51 -7.90 -1.58
CA MET A 50 -9.52 -8.90 -1.20
C MET A 50 -8.89 -10.29 -1.00
N LYS A 51 -7.99 -10.71 -1.90
CA LYS A 51 -7.31 -12.00 -1.83
C LYS A 51 -6.36 -12.07 -0.64
N PHE A 52 -5.61 -11.00 -0.38
CA PHE A 52 -4.70 -10.92 0.76
C PHE A 52 -5.46 -10.98 2.09
N ALA A 53 -6.51 -10.17 2.25
CA ALA A 53 -7.31 -10.16 3.47
C ALA A 53 -7.99 -11.52 3.73
N LEU A 54 -8.46 -12.20 2.66
CA LEU A 54 -9.02 -13.55 2.76
C LEU A 54 -7.97 -14.60 3.18
N ASN A 55 -6.70 -14.38 2.87
CA ASN A 55 -5.59 -15.24 3.28
C ASN A 55 -4.95 -14.84 4.61
N GLY A 56 -5.52 -13.86 5.32
CA GLY A 56 -5.08 -13.46 6.67
C GLY A 56 -3.98 -12.41 6.71
N ALA A 57 -3.60 -11.83 5.57
CA ALA A 57 -2.71 -10.67 5.57
C ALA A 57 -3.47 -9.44 6.08
N LEU A 58 -2.87 -8.67 6.99
CA LEU A 58 -3.41 -7.37 7.38
C LEU A 58 -3.09 -6.34 6.31
N THR A 59 -4.05 -5.44 6.04
CA THR A 59 -3.85 -4.39 5.04
C THR A 59 -3.21 -3.17 5.67
N ILE A 60 -2.19 -2.61 5.02
CA ILE A 60 -1.79 -1.20 5.16
C ILE A 60 -2.15 -0.49 3.86
N GLY A 61 -2.90 0.60 3.93
CA GLY A 61 -3.39 1.25 2.72
C GLY A 61 -4.00 2.62 2.92
N THR A 62 -4.25 3.28 1.80
CA THR A 62 -4.99 4.55 1.76
C THR A 62 -6.51 4.29 1.78
N LEU A 63 -7.30 5.32 2.10
CA LEU A 63 -8.77 5.28 1.96
C LEU A 63 -9.17 5.42 0.50
N ASP A 64 -8.95 4.36 -0.27
CA ASP A 64 -9.20 4.31 -1.70
C ASP A 64 -9.72 2.94 -2.16
N GLY A 65 -10.51 2.93 -3.23
CA GLY A 65 -11.11 1.72 -3.79
C GLY A 65 -11.72 0.80 -2.73
N ALA A 66 -11.48 -0.52 -2.88
CA ALA A 66 -12.02 -1.55 -2.00
C ALA A 66 -11.40 -1.57 -0.58
N ASN A 67 -10.39 -0.73 -0.29
CA ASN A 67 -9.90 -0.60 1.08
C ASN A 67 -10.97 0.02 1.99
N VAL A 68 -11.85 0.87 1.45
CA VAL A 68 -12.97 1.47 2.18
C VAL A 68 -13.94 0.37 2.61
N GLU A 69 -14.39 -0.48 1.69
CA GLU A 69 -15.28 -1.60 1.99
C GLU A 69 -14.60 -2.65 2.89
N ILE A 70 -13.30 -2.89 2.71
CA ILE A 70 -12.56 -3.81 3.60
C ILE A 70 -12.58 -3.26 5.02
N LYS A 71 -12.26 -1.97 5.21
CA LYS A 71 -12.31 -1.30 6.52
C LYS A 71 -13.69 -1.42 7.15
N GLU A 72 -14.76 -1.18 6.39
CA GLU A 72 -16.14 -1.34 6.88
C GLU A 72 -16.44 -2.78 7.34
N CYS A 73 -15.96 -3.78 6.59
CA CYS A 73 -16.17 -5.18 6.94
C CYS A 73 -15.35 -5.61 8.16
N VAL A 74 -14.06 -5.28 8.20
CA VAL A 74 -13.12 -5.82 9.20
C VAL A 74 -13.07 -4.96 10.47
N GLY A 75 -13.45 -3.68 10.38
CA GLY A 75 -13.42 -2.70 11.46
C GLY A 75 -12.04 -2.06 11.64
N ASP A 76 -12.06 -0.83 12.16
CA ASP A 76 -10.90 0.08 12.25
C ASP A 76 -9.70 -0.51 13.00
N ASP A 77 -9.95 -1.38 13.99
CA ASP A 77 -8.88 -2.03 14.75
C ASP A 77 -8.16 -3.14 13.96
N ASN A 78 -8.65 -3.55 12.79
CA ASN A 78 -8.13 -4.71 12.05
C ASN A 78 -7.53 -4.34 10.68
N ILE A 79 -7.28 -3.05 10.43
CA ILE A 79 -6.65 -2.53 9.21
C ILE A 79 -5.79 -1.30 9.57
N PHE A 80 -4.71 -1.07 8.83
CA PHE A 80 -3.84 0.10 9.01
C PHE A 80 -4.11 1.10 7.88
N ILE A 81 -4.69 2.24 8.22
CA ILE A 81 -5.06 3.27 7.24
C ILE A 81 -4.18 4.49 7.42
N PHE A 82 -3.63 5.01 6.32
CA PHE A 82 -2.78 6.20 6.32
C PHE A 82 -3.08 7.11 5.12
N GLY A 83 -2.39 8.25 5.09
CA GLY A 83 -2.36 9.14 3.94
C GLY A 83 -3.57 10.05 3.83
N LEU A 84 -3.54 10.85 2.77
CA LEU A 84 -4.59 11.79 2.41
C LEU A 84 -5.85 11.07 1.94
N THR A 85 -7.00 11.66 2.24
CA THR A 85 -8.28 11.31 1.62
C THR A 85 -8.37 11.84 0.18
N THR A 86 -9.28 11.30 -0.63
CA THR A 86 -9.52 11.79 -2.01
C THR A 86 -9.80 13.30 -2.07
N ALA A 87 -10.54 13.83 -1.09
CA ALA A 87 -10.84 15.26 -1.01
C ALA A 87 -9.57 16.09 -0.73
N GLU A 88 -8.72 15.63 0.17
CA GLU A 88 -7.45 16.31 0.50
C GLU A 88 -6.44 16.23 -0.66
N VAL A 89 -6.40 15.12 -1.40
CA VAL A 89 -5.61 15.01 -2.64
C VAL A 89 -6.07 16.04 -3.67
N ALA A 90 -7.39 16.15 -3.88
CA ALA A 90 -7.96 17.13 -4.80
C ALA A 90 -7.66 18.57 -4.35
N ASP A 91 -7.78 18.85 -3.05
CA ASP A 91 -7.48 20.16 -2.48
C ASP A 91 -6.02 20.55 -2.72
N ARG A 92 -5.06 19.66 -2.40
CA ARG A 92 -3.63 19.91 -2.62
C ARG A 92 -3.31 20.19 -4.09
N ARG A 93 -3.90 19.44 -5.02
CA ARG A 93 -3.71 19.66 -6.47
C ARG A 93 -4.21 21.04 -6.91
N ASN A 94 -5.30 21.53 -6.32
CA ASN A 94 -5.91 22.79 -6.70
C ASN A 94 -5.29 24.01 -6.01
N ASN A 95 -4.69 23.84 -4.83
CA ASN A 95 -4.27 24.94 -3.96
C ASN A 95 -2.75 25.16 -3.91
N GLY A 96 -2.03 24.84 -4.99
CA GLY A 96 -0.61 25.18 -5.10
C GLY A 96 0.30 24.36 -4.18
N TYR A 97 0.03 23.06 -4.04
CA TYR A 97 0.93 22.11 -3.37
C TYR A 97 2.38 22.28 -3.82
N ASN A 98 3.28 22.43 -2.84
CA ASN A 98 4.72 22.55 -3.05
C ASN A 98 5.44 21.30 -2.52
N PRO A 99 5.73 20.31 -3.40
CA PRO A 99 6.39 19.07 -2.99
C PRO A 99 7.76 19.30 -2.37
N ARG A 100 8.52 20.28 -2.86
CA ARG A 100 9.86 20.58 -2.36
C ARG A 100 9.84 20.95 -0.88
N ALA A 101 8.91 21.81 -0.48
CA ALA A 101 8.78 22.21 0.92
C ALA A 101 8.38 21.03 1.82
N VAL A 102 7.53 20.12 1.33
CA VAL A 102 7.16 18.90 2.07
C VAL A 102 8.34 17.95 2.21
N ILE A 103 9.09 17.72 1.13
CA ILE A 103 10.29 16.89 1.16
C ILE A 103 11.32 17.46 2.14
N GLU A 104 11.62 18.75 2.05
CA GLU A 104 12.61 19.42 2.91
C GLU A 104 12.20 19.45 4.40
N ALA A 105 10.89 19.38 4.68
CA ALA A 105 10.37 19.28 6.04
C ALA A 105 10.47 17.86 6.63
N SER A 106 10.62 16.82 5.79
CA SER A 106 10.76 15.42 6.22
C SER A 106 12.23 14.97 6.14
N PRO A 107 12.94 14.82 7.28
CA PRO A 107 14.35 14.44 7.28
C PRO A 107 14.60 13.05 6.66
N GLU A 108 13.72 12.09 6.95
CA GLU A 108 13.84 10.71 6.46
C GLU A 108 13.61 10.64 4.94
N LEU A 109 12.59 11.32 4.44
CA LEU A 109 12.33 11.40 3.00
C LEU A 109 13.47 12.10 2.27
N SER A 110 13.91 13.25 2.78
CA SER A 110 15.04 14.00 2.23
C SER A 110 16.30 13.14 2.14
N GLN A 111 16.61 12.37 3.20
CA GLN A 111 17.76 11.47 3.20
C GLN A 111 17.61 10.34 2.17
N ALA A 112 16.43 9.71 2.08
CA ALA A 112 16.17 8.66 1.12
C ALA A 112 16.32 9.15 -0.33
N LEU A 113 15.72 10.31 -0.66
CA LEU A 113 15.81 10.90 -2.00
C LEU A 113 17.22 11.35 -2.34
N ALA A 114 17.97 11.91 -1.38
CA ALA A 114 19.37 12.26 -1.56
C ALA A 114 20.26 11.04 -1.82
N ALA A 115 20.02 9.92 -1.10
CA ALA A 115 20.73 8.68 -1.35
C ALA A 115 20.44 8.15 -2.77
N ILE A 116 19.17 8.13 -3.18
CA ILE A 116 18.78 7.69 -4.53
C ILE A 116 19.39 8.61 -5.61
N SER A 117 19.37 9.93 -5.42
CA SER A 117 19.90 10.90 -6.38
C SER A 117 21.43 10.90 -6.47
N SER A 118 22.13 10.46 -5.42
CA SER A 118 23.60 10.42 -5.38
C SER A 118 24.23 9.42 -6.36
N GLY A 119 23.45 8.44 -6.86
CA GLY A 119 23.94 7.34 -7.70
C GLY A 119 24.55 6.18 -6.92
N VAL A 120 24.51 6.18 -5.57
CA VAL A 120 25.05 5.09 -4.73
C VAL A 120 24.45 3.72 -5.06
N PHE A 121 23.21 3.68 -5.56
CA PHE A 121 22.53 2.45 -5.96
C PHE A 121 22.71 2.08 -7.45
N SER A 122 23.34 2.94 -8.23
CA SER A 122 23.61 2.73 -9.66
C SER A 122 24.96 3.35 -10.06
N PRO A 123 26.09 2.84 -9.52
CA PRO A 123 27.41 3.46 -9.73
C PRO A 123 27.84 3.53 -11.21
N ASP A 124 27.39 2.58 -12.03
CA ASP A 124 27.66 2.54 -13.48
C ASP A 124 26.81 3.55 -14.27
N ASP A 125 25.75 4.08 -13.65
CA ASP A 125 24.83 5.06 -14.24
C ASP A 125 24.27 5.96 -13.13
N PRO A 126 25.06 6.92 -12.62
CA PRO A 126 24.67 7.74 -11.46
C PRO A 126 23.42 8.60 -11.69
N GLN A 127 23.04 8.82 -12.96
CA GLN A 127 21.89 9.66 -13.33
C GLN A 127 20.61 8.86 -13.62
N ARG A 128 20.65 7.54 -13.45
CA ARG A 128 19.54 6.61 -13.71
C ARG A 128 18.20 7.08 -13.16
N TYR A 129 18.20 7.61 -11.94
CA TYR A 129 16.98 7.97 -11.21
C TYR A 129 16.64 9.45 -11.27
N ARG A 130 17.39 10.28 -12.01
CA ARG A 130 17.18 11.74 -12.05
C ARG A 130 15.73 12.11 -12.39
N ALA A 131 15.17 11.50 -13.44
CA ALA A 131 13.80 11.81 -13.87
C ALA A 131 12.73 11.48 -12.79
N LEU A 132 12.94 10.39 -12.03
CA LEU A 132 12.05 10.03 -10.92
C LEU A 132 12.13 11.08 -9.80
N ILE A 133 13.34 11.46 -9.41
CA ILE A 133 13.58 12.45 -8.36
C ILE A 133 13.03 13.82 -8.77
N ASP A 134 13.30 14.26 -10.00
CA ASP A 134 12.78 15.52 -10.54
C ASP A 134 11.24 15.51 -10.55
N GLY A 135 10.60 14.39 -10.89
CA GLY A 135 9.15 14.24 -10.82
C GLY A 135 8.60 14.48 -9.41
N LEU A 136 9.26 13.93 -8.39
CA LEU A 136 8.87 14.13 -6.98
C LEU A 136 9.07 15.58 -6.52
N TYR A 137 10.20 16.21 -6.84
CA TYR A 137 10.45 17.60 -6.39
C TYR A 137 9.62 18.63 -7.15
N ASN A 138 9.26 18.37 -8.41
CA ASN A 138 8.61 19.36 -9.27
C ASN A 138 7.08 19.26 -9.24
N SER A 139 6.51 18.06 -9.14
CA SER A 139 5.06 17.88 -9.17
C SER A 139 4.52 17.00 -8.05
N ASP A 140 5.20 15.90 -7.74
CA ASP A 140 4.69 14.85 -6.85
C ASP A 140 3.21 14.55 -7.11
N TRP A 141 2.87 14.33 -8.39
CA TRP A 141 1.48 14.19 -8.84
C TRP A 141 0.69 13.12 -8.08
N PHE A 142 1.38 12.07 -7.65
CA PHE A 142 0.85 10.92 -6.92
C PHE A 142 0.97 11.04 -5.40
N MET A 143 1.30 12.22 -4.87
CA MET A 143 1.33 12.50 -3.43
C MET A 143 2.29 11.59 -2.65
N VAL A 144 3.34 11.08 -3.30
CA VAL A 144 4.33 10.20 -2.67
C VAL A 144 5.04 10.93 -1.54
N ALA A 145 5.45 12.19 -1.77
CA ALA A 145 6.08 12.98 -0.73
C ALA A 145 5.07 13.43 0.34
N ALA A 146 3.83 13.72 -0.06
CA ALA A 146 2.79 14.15 0.87
C ALA A 146 2.36 13.03 1.84
N ASP A 147 2.28 11.79 1.37
CA ASP A 147 1.84 10.65 2.19
C ASP A 147 3.00 9.98 2.95
N PHE A 148 4.26 10.23 2.58
CA PHE A 148 5.43 9.52 3.09
C PHE A 148 5.49 9.44 4.62
N ASP A 149 5.39 10.57 5.33
CA ASP A 149 5.54 10.60 6.78
C ASP A 149 4.42 9.81 7.48
N THR A 150 3.20 9.90 6.96
CA THR A 150 2.06 9.15 7.52
C THR A 150 2.17 7.66 7.24
N TYR A 151 2.67 7.28 6.06
CA TYR A 151 2.97 5.90 5.72
C TYR A 151 4.07 5.34 6.64
N ALA A 152 5.17 6.08 6.81
CA ALA A 152 6.28 5.67 7.65
C ALA A 152 5.85 5.51 9.11
N ALA A 153 5.07 6.44 9.65
CA ALA A 153 4.50 6.36 10.99
C ALA A 153 3.58 5.13 11.14
N THR A 154 2.70 4.89 10.18
CA THR A 154 1.77 3.74 10.20
C THR A 154 2.52 2.41 10.10
N GLN A 155 3.62 2.34 9.34
CA GLN A 155 4.52 1.18 9.35
C GLN A 155 5.17 0.94 10.73
N ARG A 156 5.38 1.98 11.56
CA ARG A 156 5.83 1.78 12.97
C ARG A 156 4.72 1.22 13.86
N ASP A 157 3.46 1.55 13.57
CA ASP A 157 2.31 0.96 14.26
C ASP A 157 2.16 -0.52 13.91
N VAL A 158 2.36 -0.88 12.63
CA VAL A 158 2.46 -2.27 12.19
C VAL A 158 3.53 -3.03 12.98
N ASP A 159 4.75 -2.49 13.11
CA ASP A 159 5.82 -3.11 13.91
C ASP A 159 5.43 -3.31 15.38
N THR A 160 4.59 -2.44 15.93
CA THR A 160 4.12 -2.54 17.32
C THR A 160 3.11 -3.66 17.49
N VAL A 161 2.16 -3.80 16.57
CA VAL A 161 1.18 -4.89 16.60
C VAL A 161 1.83 -6.23 16.26
N TRP A 162 2.73 -6.26 15.28
CA TRP A 162 3.47 -7.48 14.88
C TRP A 162 4.24 -8.11 16.04
N ARG A 163 4.87 -7.29 16.88
CA ARG A 163 5.57 -7.75 18.10
C ARG A 163 4.64 -8.38 19.14
N ASN A 164 3.34 -8.10 19.08
CA ASN A 164 2.30 -8.74 19.88
C ASN A 164 1.57 -9.80 19.05
N SER A 165 2.21 -10.97 18.87
CA SER A 165 1.70 -12.03 17.99
C SER A 165 0.24 -12.44 18.28
N PRO A 166 -0.23 -12.56 19.54
CA PRO A 166 -1.65 -12.81 19.82
C PRO A 166 -2.61 -11.77 19.24
N ASP A 167 -2.26 -10.47 19.32
CA ASP A 167 -3.10 -9.41 18.75
C ASP A 167 -3.07 -9.46 17.21
N TRP A 168 -1.89 -9.62 16.62
CA TRP A 168 -1.75 -9.78 15.17
C TRP A 168 -2.63 -10.90 14.61
N TYR A 169 -2.52 -12.10 15.18
CA TYR A 169 -3.31 -13.25 14.74
C TYR A 169 -4.80 -13.06 14.98
N ALA A 170 -5.20 -12.42 16.08
CA ALA A 170 -6.61 -12.11 16.31
C ALA A 170 -7.18 -11.17 15.23
N ARG A 171 -6.41 -10.14 14.82
CA ARG A 171 -6.78 -9.24 13.72
C ARG A 171 -6.84 -9.98 12.37
N ALA A 172 -5.87 -10.85 12.09
CA ALA A 172 -5.82 -11.65 10.87
C ALA A 172 -7.05 -12.58 10.76
N ILE A 173 -7.38 -13.31 11.84
CA ILE A 173 -8.57 -14.17 11.89
C ILE A 173 -9.86 -13.37 11.67
N ARG A 174 -9.96 -12.16 12.25
CA ARG A 174 -11.11 -11.29 12.04
C ARG A 174 -11.22 -10.80 10.60
N ASN A 175 -10.10 -10.53 9.92
CA ASN A 175 -10.09 -10.22 8.49
C ASN A 175 -10.71 -11.40 7.72
N VAL A 176 -10.14 -12.60 7.83
CA VAL A 176 -10.63 -13.81 7.15
C VAL A 176 -12.12 -14.05 7.40
N ALA A 177 -12.57 -13.91 8.67
CA ALA A 177 -13.96 -14.15 9.04
C ALA A 177 -14.95 -13.09 8.50
N ARG A 178 -14.49 -11.89 8.17
CA ARG A 178 -15.37 -10.75 7.82
C ARG A 178 -15.33 -10.36 6.34
N VAL A 179 -14.41 -10.91 5.55
CA VAL A 179 -14.26 -10.58 4.11
C VAL A 179 -15.09 -11.45 3.16
N GLY A 180 -16.05 -12.24 3.67
CA GLY A 180 -16.94 -13.06 2.83
C GLY A 180 -17.79 -12.25 1.83
N TRP A 181 -18.02 -10.97 2.10
CA TRP A 181 -18.67 -10.02 1.19
C TRP A 181 -18.01 -9.95 -0.20
N PHE A 182 -16.69 -10.13 -0.26
CA PHE A 182 -15.89 -10.00 -1.47
C PHE A 182 -15.90 -11.24 -2.37
N SER A 183 -16.70 -12.25 -2.05
CA SER A 183 -16.91 -13.40 -2.95
C SER A 183 -17.44 -12.95 -4.31
N SER A 184 -16.85 -13.46 -5.39
CA SER A 184 -17.32 -13.22 -6.77
C SER A 184 -18.75 -13.71 -6.96
N ASP A 185 -19.17 -14.77 -6.28
CA ASP A 185 -20.53 -15.30 -6.36
C ASP A 185 -21.55 -14.24 -5.95
N ARG A 186 -21.25 -13.45 -4.90
CA ARG A 186 -22.11 -12.34 -4.46
C ARG A 186 -22.20 -11.26 -5.53
N THR A 187 -21.09 -10.93 -6.22
CA THR A 187 -21.10 -10.00 -7.37
C THR A 187 -21.97 -10.54 -8.50
N ILE A 188 -21.77 -11.80 -8.89
CA ILE A 188 -22.50 -12.42 -10.00
C ILE A 188 -24.01 -12.47 -9.71
N ARG A 189 -24.42 -12.82 -8.48
CA ARG A 189 -25.83 -12.80 -8.08
C ARG A 189 -26.45 -11.40 -8.17
N GLN A 190 -25.70 -10.36 -7.81
CA GLN A 190 -26.18 -8.98 -7.91
C GLN A 190 -26.34 -8.56 -9.38
N TYR A 191 -25.35 -8.82 -10.23
CA TYR A 191 -25.45 -8.56 -11.67
C TYR A 191 -26.61 -9.31 -12.32
N ALA A 192 -26.79 -10.59 -11.98
CA ALA A 192 -27.87 -11.42 -12.47
C ALA A 192 -29.26 -10.82 -12.15
N LYS A 193 -29.43 -10.32 -10.93
CA LYS A 193 -30.67 -9.73 -10.45
C LYS A 193 -30.93 -8.31 -10.98
N GLU A 194 -29.92 -7.45 -10.98
CA GLU A 194 -30.10 -6.00 -11.16
C GLU A 194 -29.88 -5.54 -12.61
N ILE A 195 -29.14 -6.31 -13.41
CA ILE A 195 -28.73 -5.89 -14.77
C ILE A 195 -29.15 -6.93 -15.81
N TRP A 196 -28.76 -8.20 -15.63
CA TRP A 196 -28.99 -9.23 -16.65
C TRP A 196 -30.43 -9.76 -16.65
N ASN A 197 -31.14 -9.62 -15.53
CA ASN A 197 -32.49 -10.15 -15.32
C ASN A 197 -32.59 -11.67 -15.59
N VAL A 198 -31.62 -12.43 -15.07
CA VAL A 198 -31.60 -13.90 -15.16
C VAL A 198 -31.88 -14.54 -13.80
N PRO A 199 -32.44 -15.76 -13.74
CA PRO A 199 -32.69 -16.46 -12.47
C PRO A 199 -31.41 -16.68 -11.66
N VAL A 200 -31.54 -16.60 -10.33
CA VAL A 200 -30.44 -16.70 -9.35
C VAL A 200 -30.69 -17.83 -8.36
#